data_AF-A0A527ZCZ3-F1
#
_entry.id   AF-A0A527ZCZ3-F1
#
_cell.length_a   1.000
_cell.length_b   1.000
_cell.length_c   1.000
_cell.angle_alpha   90.00
_cell.angle_beta   90.00
_cell.angle_gamma   90.00
#
_symmetry.space_group_name_H-M   'P 1'
#
loop_
_entity.id
_entity.type
_entity.pdbx_description
1 polymer ?
#
loop_
_entity_poly.entity_id
_entity_poly.type
_entity_poly.pdbx_seq_one_letter_code
_entity_poly.pdbx_strand_id
1 'polypeptide(L)'
;ACSATPQSPSTTVYGDILRPMLASGVHFADPSRFAADPDWSRVYPQIPYLTLRLAGMACFYFDAPYCLSTIRPEHAGFYRRIYCSEQIGELRNYPGLNYKVVLYRADVSAIRERSFSRFPFFRSTPMEQRMLFETPGAGELAPLTI
;
A
#
# COMPACT_ATOMS: atom_id res chain seq x y z
N ALA A 1 7.88 1.36 -5.67
CA ALA A 1 8.96 0.72 -6.43
C ALA A 1 8.63 0.80 -7.91
N CYS A 2 9.56 1.31 -8.71
CA CYS A 2 9.49 1.37 -10.17
C CYS A 2 10.86 1.03 -10.77
N SER A 3 11.00 1.04 -12.09
CA SER A 3 12.29 0.76 -12.74
C SER A 3 13.42 1.70 -12.28
N ALA A 4 13.12 2.98 -12.04
CA ALA A 4 14.07 3.98 -11.53
C ALA A 4 14.41 3.79 -10.04
N THR A 5 13.45 3.33 -9.24
CA THR A 5 13.64 3.04 -7.80
C THR A 5 13.13 1.62 -7.48
N PRO A 6 13.88 0.58 -7.89
CA PRO A 6 13.40 -0.80 -7.87
C PRO A 6 13.49 -1.46 -6.50
N GLN A 7 14.05 -0.75 -5.51
CA GLN A 7 14.25 -1.28 -4.16
C GLN A 7 13.07 -0.93 -3.25
N SER A 8 12.57 -1.95 -2.54
CA SER A 8 11.52 -1.83 -1.53
C SER A 8 11.60 -3.00 -0.52
N PRO A 9 10.92 -2.89 0.63
CA PRO A 9 10.79 -3.99 1.59
C PRO A 9 10.38 -5.32 0.93
N SER A 10 9.32 -5.30 0.11
CA SER A 10 8.80 -6.51 -0.54
C SER A 10 9.79 -7.10 -1.56
N THR A 11 10.54 -6.28 -2.31
CA THR A 11 11.55 -6.76 -3.26
C THR A 11 12.77 -7.40 -2.61
N THR A 12 12.97 -7.19 -1.30
CA THR A 12 14.06 -7.83 -0.54
C THR A 12 13.76 -9.30 -0.29
N VAL A 13 12.49 -9.67 -0.13
CA VAL A 13 12.05 -11.05 0.17
C VAL A 13 11.51 -11.77 -1.07
N TYR A 14 10.91 -11.03 -2.00
CA TYR A 14 10.24 -11.54 -3.20
C TYR A 14 10.81 -10.95 -4.48
N GLY A 15 12.12 -10.68 -4.50
CA GLY A 15 12.79 -10.09 -5.66
C GLY A 15 12.70 -10.94 -6.92
N ASP A 16 12.69 -12.26 -6.79
CA ASP A 16 12.46 -13.24 -7.86
C ASP A 16 11.09 -13.09 -8.54
N ILE A 17 10.06 -12.62 -7.83
CA ILE A 17 8.73 -12.37 -8.38
C ILE A 17 8.60 -10.92 -8.86
N LEU A 18 9.03 -9.97 -8.03
CA LEU A 18 8.76 -8.54 -8.24
C LEU A 18 9.71 -7.89 -9.24
N ARG A 19 10.98 -8.31 -9.30
CA ARG A 19 11.94 -7.71 -10.25
C ARG A 19 11.60 -8.00 -11.71
N PRO A 20 11.16 -9.21 -12.11
CA PRO A 20 10.67 -9.44 -13.46
C PRO A 20 9.48 -8.54 -13.83
N MET A 21 8.55 -8.32 -12.90
CA MET A 21 7.41 -7.41 -13.14
C MET A 21 7.87 -5.96 -13.29
N LEU A 22 8.80 -5.51 -12.43
CA LEU A 22 9.42 -4.18 -12.56
C LEU A 22 10.13 -4.02 -13.92
N ALA A 23 10.83 -5.05 -14.38
CA ALA A 23 11.52 -5.07 -15.67
C ALA A 23 10.55 -5.04 -16.86
N SER A 24 9.33 -5.56 -16.70
CA SER A 24 8.26 -5.45 -17.70
C SER A 24 7.51 -4.12 -17.67
N GLY A 25 7.99 -3.13 -16.89
CA GLY A 25 7.40 -1.80 -16.79
C GLY A 25 6.27 -1.66 -15.76
N VAL A 26 5.98 -2.71 -14.98
CA VAL A 26 5.00 -2.62 -13.89
C VAL A 26 5.65 -1.88 -12.70
N HIS A 27 4.88 -1.05 -12.01
CA HIS A 27 5.32 -0.41 -10.76
C HIS A 27 4.29 -0.59 -9.65
N PHE A 28 4.74 -0.35 -8.43
CA PHE A 28 4.03 -0.74 -7.22
C PHE A 28 4.10 0.33 -6.14
N ALA A 29 3.00 0.53 -5.42
CA ALA A 29 3.06 1.03 -4.06
C ALA A 29 3.38 -0.13 -3.11
N ASP A 30 4.36 0.05 -2.22
CA ASP A 30 4.76 -0.96 -1.24
C ASP A 30 4.65 -0.38 0.19
N PRO A 31 3.42 -0.13 0.67
CA PRO A 31 3.20 0.33 2.03
C PRO A 31 3.69 -0.74 3.01
N SER A 32 4.47 -0.32 4.00
CA SER A 32 5.01 -1.18 5.04
C SER A 32 4.80 -0.55 6.41
N ARG A 33 5.08 -1.32 7.47
CA ARG A 33 4.99 -0.84 8.86
C ARG A 33 3.62 -0.31 9.27
N PHE A 34 2.56 -0.89 8.70
CA PHE A 34 1.20 -0.60 9.11
C PHE A 34 1.01 -0.92 10.60
N ALA A 35 0.63 0.10 11.36
CA ALA A 35 0.44 0.03 12.80
C ALA A 35 -0.70 0.96 13.22
N ALA A 36 -1.35 0.61 14.33
CA ALA A 36 -2.29 1.45 15.04
C ALA A 36 -2.03 1.30 16.53
N ASP A 37 -2.20 2.38 17.28
CA ASP A 37 -2.09 2.34 18.73
C ASP A 37 -3.19 1.43 19.30
N PRO A 38 -2.85 0.44 20.16
CA PRO A 38 -3.81 -0.51 20.68
C PRO A 38 -4.90 0.16 21.54
N ASP A 39 -4.58 1.20 22.30
CA ASP A 39 -5.55 1.88 23.16
C ASP A 39 -6.54 2.68 22.32
N TRP A 40 -6.06 3.37 21.28
CA TRP A 40 -6.95 4.08 20.35
C TRP A 40 -7.74 3.15 19.45
N SER A 41 -7.16 2.02 19.01
CA SER A 41 -7.86 1.06 18.15
C SER A 41 -9.01 0.33 18.86
N ARG A 42 -8.98 0.24 20.20
CA ARG A 42 -10.12 -0.27 21.00
C ARG A 42 -11.29 0.71 21.02
N VAL A 43 -11.00 2.00 21.12
CA VAL A 43 -12.01 3.08 21.12
C VAL A 43 -12.53 3.32 19.70
N TYR A 44 -11.64 3.29 18.71
CA TYR A 44 -11.94 3.54 17.30
C TYR A 44 -11.39 2.41 16.42
N PRO A 45 -12.14 1.29 16.30
CA PRO A 45 -11.75 0.14 15.48
C PRO A 45 -11.53 0.47 13.99
N GLN A 46 -12.01 1.63 13.54
CA GLN A 46 -11.88 2.14 12.17
C GLN A 46 -10.53 2.79 11.85
N ILE A 47 -9.71 3.16 12.84
CA ILE A 47 -8.41 3.83 12.61
C ILE A 47 -7.52 3.07 11.59
N PRO A 48 -7.37 1.74 11.67
CA PRO A 48 -6.58 0.98 10.71
C PRO A 48 -7.06 1.19 9.26
N TYR A 49 -8.35 1.37 9.03
CA TYR A 49 -8.91 1.58 7.70
C TYR A 49 -8.62 3.00 7.18
N LEU A 50 -8.68 4.00 8.07
CA LEU A 50 -8.41 5.39 7.71
C LEU A 50 -6.95 5.57 7.26
N THR A 51 -5.99 4.99 7.97
CA THR A 51 -4.57 5.14 7.62
C THR A 51 -4.22 4.41 6.32
N LEU A 52 -4.92 3.33 5.97
CA LEU A 52 -4.72 2.66 4.69
C LEU A 52 -5.29 3.43 3.48
N ARG A 53 -6.09 4.48 3.71
CA ARG A 53 -6.46 5.44 2.65
C ARG A 53 -5.22 5.97 1.94
N LEU A 54 -4.16 6.26 2.71
CA LEU A 54 -2.92 6.81 2.20
C LEU A 54 -2.26 5.89 1.17
N ALA A 55 -2.31 4.57 1.36
CA ALA A 55 -1.78 3.61 0.41
C ALA A 55 -2.55 3.64 -0.92
N GLY A 56 -3.89 3.73 -0.86
CA GLY A 56 -4.72 3.89 -2.06
C GLY A 56 -4.46 5.21 -2.78
N MET A 57 -4.35 6.32 -2.03
CA MET A 57 -4.01 7.64 -2.58
C MET A 57 -2.65 7.62 -3.29
N ALA A 58 -1.64 6.96 -2.71
CA ALA A 58 -0.33 6.82 -3.32
C ALA A 58 -0.40 6.06 -4.65
N CYS A 59 -1.23 5.01 -4.73
CA CYS A 59 -1.43 4.28 -5.98
C CYS A 59 -2.02 5.19 -7.07
N PHE A 60 -3.02 6.01 -6.74
CA PHE A 60 -3.61 6.94 -7.71
C PHE A 60 -2.64 8.04 -8.14
N TYR A 61 -1.89 8.62 -7.19
CA TYR A 61 -0.97 9.72 -7.48
C TYR A 61 0.23 9.28 -8.33
N PHE A 62 0.86 8.15 -7.98
CA PHE A 62 2.02 7.62 -8.69
C PHE A 62 1.64 6.69 -9.87
N ASP A 63 0.35 6.66 -10.24
CA ASP A 63 -0.21 5.78 -11.26
C ASP A 63 0.18 4.30 -11.07
N ALA A 64 0.37 3.85 -9.82
CA ALA A 64 0.81 2.50 -9.52
C ALA A 64 -0.39 1.54 -9.61
N PRO A 65 -0.43 0.63 -10.61
CA PRO A 65 -1.58 -0.25 -10.81
C PRO A 65 -1.78 -1.24 -9.66
N TYR A 66 -0.70 -1.51 -8.91
CA TYR A 66 -0.69 -2.52 -7.87
C TYR A 66 -0.20 -1.99 -6.53
N CYS A 67 -0.92 -2.38 -5.48
CA CYS A 67 -0.51 -2.17 -4.10
C CYS A 67 -0.05 -3.50 -3.49
N LEU A 68 1.18 -3.55 -2.99
CA LEU A 68 1.76 -4.75 -2.38
C LEU A 68 1.47 -4.80 -0.89
N SER A 69 1.47 -6.01 -0.35
CA SER A 69 1.33 -6.26 1.09
C SER A 69 2.12 -7.50 1.48
N THR A 70 3.26 -7.30 2.13
CA THR A 70 4.04 -8.39 2.74
C THR A 70 3.63 -8.53 4.21
N ILE A 71 2.79 -9.52 4.49
CA ILE A 71 2.02 -9.60 5.75
C ILE A 71 2.20 -10.95 6.43
N ARG A 72 1.84 -11.05 7.70
CA ARG A 72 1.66 -12.35 8.35
C ARG A 72 0.45 -13.08 7.75
N PRO A 73 0.48 -14.42 7.62
CA PRO A 73 -0.66 -15.19 7.11
C PRO A 73 -1.97 -14.92 7.85
N GLU A 74 -1.90 -14.72 9.17
CA GLU A 74 -3.06 -14.41 10.02
C GLU A 74 -3.80 -13.12 9.59
N HIS A 75 -3.13 -12.19 8.91
CA HIS A 75 -3.71 -10.94 8.44
C HIS A 75 -4.32 -11.04 7.03
N ALA A 76 -4.16 -12.16 6.31
CA ALA A 76 -4.62 -12.31 4.93
C ALA A 76 -6.14 -12.05 4.76
N GLY A 77 -6.95 -12.44 5.73
CA GLY A 77 -8.40 -12.22 5.70
C GLY A 77 -8.78 -10.74 5.65
N PHE A 78 -7.97 -9.85 6.23
CA PHE A 78 -8.17 -8.41 6.14
C PHE A 78 -7.94 -7.92 4.71
N TYR A 79 -6.77 -8.20 4.14
CA TYR A 79 -6.40 -7.73 2.80
C TYR A 79 -7.29 -8.29 1.69
N ARG A 80 -7.68 -9.57 1.78
CA ARG A 80 -8.67 -10.18 0.87
C ARG A 80 -10.03 -9.49 0.95
N ARG A 81 -10.52 -9.18 2.15
CA ARG A 81 -11.88 -8.60 2.31
C ARG A 81 -11.94 -7.13 1.95
N ILE A 82 -10.87 -6.37 2.18
CA ILE A 82 -10.87 -4.92 2.02
C ILE A 82 -10.36 -4.51 0.64
N TYR A 83 -9.27 -5.13 0.16
CA TYR A 83 -8.62 -4.76 -1.10
C TYR A 83 -8.75 -5.82 -2.19
N CYS A 84 -9.52 -6.88 -1.96
CA CYS A 84 -9.59 -8.02 -2.87
C CYS A 84 -8.20 -8.55 -3.23
N SER A 85 -7.25 -8.46 -2.30
CA SER A 85 -5.85 -8.80 -2.59
C SER A 85 -5.69 -10.28 -2.88
N GLU A 86 -4.90 -10.57 -3.89
CA GLU A 86 -4.50 -11.90 -4.30
C GLU A 86 -3.13 -12.24 -3.75
N GLN A 87 -2.93 -13.50 -3.37
CA GLN A 87 -1.61 -13.97 -2.96
C GLN A 87 -0.77 -14.22 -4.22
N ILE A 88 0.42 -13.64 -4.29
CA ILE A 88 1.33 -13.81 -5.43
C ILE A 88 2.69 -14.39 -5.03
N GLY A 89 2.97 -14.52 -3.72
CA GLY A 89 4.17 -15.18 -3.21
C GLY A 89 3.84 -16.20 -2.12
N GLU A 90 4.71 -17.18 -1.97
CA GLU A 90 4.65 -18.21 -0.93
C GLU A 90 5.06 -17.66 0.46
N LEU A 91 5.00 -18.52 1.49
CA LEU A 91 5.42 -18.14 2.84
C LEU A 91 6.94 -18.10 2.96
N ARG A 92 7.52 -16.95 3.31
CA ARG A 92 8.97 -16.74 3.41
C ARG A 92 9.42 -16.14 4.75
N ASN A 93 10.69 -16.39 5.10
CA ASN A 93 11.34 -15.68 6.20
C ASN A 93 11.60 -14.23 5.77
N TYR A 94 11.39 -13.28 6.68
CA TYR A 94 11.70 -11.87 6.44
C TYR A 94 12.91 -11.44 7.28
N PRO A 95 13.99 -10.89 6.68
CA PRO A 95 15.15 -10.43 7.43
C PRO A 95 14.79 -9.38 8.49
N GLY A 96 15.11 -9.65 9.76
CA GLY A 96 14.84 -8.75 10.87
C GLY A 96 13.44 -8.88 11.50
N LEU A 97 12.62 -9.85 11.07
CA LEU A 97 11.37 -10.21 11.74
C LEU A 97 11.47 -11.61 12.35
N ASN A 98 10.79 -11.81 13.48
CA ASN A 98 10.71 -13.11 14.17
C ASN A 98 9.52 -13.97 13.68
N TYR A 99 8.96 -13.64 12.51
CA TYR A 99 7.83 -14.35 11.91
C TYR A 99 7.98 -14.41 10.39
N LYS A 100 7.29 -15.38 9.79
CA LYS A 100 7.19 -15.52 8.34
C LYS A 100 6.12 -14.61 7.76
N VAL A 101 6.28 -14.28 6.50
CA VAL A 101 5.38 -13.40 5.75
C VAL A 101 4.97 -14.05 4.43
N VAL A 102 3.88 -13.54 3.87
CA VAL A 102 3.35 -13.92 2.57
C VAL A 102 3.11 -12.65 1.75
N LEU A 103 3.34 -12.72 0.44
CA LEU A 103 3.16 -11.57 -0.46
C LEU A 103 1.76 -11.57 -1.08
N TYR A 104 1.06 -10.45 -0.90
CA TYR A 104 -0.21 -10.14 -1.52
C TYR A 104 -0.10 -8.92 -2.45
N ARG A 105 -0.99 -8.87 -3.43
CA ARG A 105 -1.15 -7.77 -4.39
C ARG A 105 -2.61 -7.42 -4.57
N ALA A 106 -2.95 -6.14 -4.49
CA ALA A 106 -4.25 -5.62 -4.91
C ALA A 106 -4.11 -4.94 -6.29
N ASP A 107 -5.05 -5.22 -7.20
CA ASP A 107 -5.22 -4.44 -8.45
C ASP A 107 -6.11 -3.23 -8.16
N VAL A 108 -5.49 -2.05 -8.13
CA VAL A 108 -6.13 -0.82 -7.66
C VAL A 108 -7.20 -0.34 -8.63
N SER A 109 -6.93 -0.47 -9.93
CA SER A 109 -7.86 -0.08 -10.99
C SER A 109 -9.09 -0.97 -10.99
N ALA A 110 -8.91 -2.29 -10.87
CA ALA A 110 -10.01 -3.26 -10.89
C ALA A 110 -10.95 -3.14 -9.68
N ILE A 111 -10.44 -2.71 -8.52
CA ILE A 111 -11.23 -2.65 -7.28
C ILE A 111 -11.74 -1.25 -6.95
N ARG A 112 -11.38 -0.21 -7.73
CA ARG A 112 -11.61 1.19 -7.38
C ARG A 112 -13.07 1.50 -7.07
N GLU A 113 -13.97 1.22 -8.01
CA GLU A 113 -15.41 1.54 -7.86
C GLU A 113 -16.04 0.80 -6.68
N ARG A 114 -15.76 -0.51 -6.58
CA ARG A 114 -16.22 -1.34 -5.47
C ARG A 114 -15.72 -0.81 -4.12
N SER A 115 -14.44 -0.47 -4.04
CA SER A 115 -13.81 0.05 -2.82
C SER A 115 -14.41 1.38 -2.43
N PHE A 116 -14.67 2.28 -3.38
CA PHE A 116 -15.28 3.58 -3.12
C PHE A 116 -16.78 3.52 -2.81
N SER A 117 -17.50 2.54 -3.33
CA SER A 117 -18.90 2.29 -2.97
C SER A 117 -19.00 1.78 -1.54
N ARG A 118 -18.14 0.82 -1.17
CA ARG A 118 -18.16 0.19 0.17
C ARG A 118 -17.50 1.06 1.24
N PHE A 119 -16.44 1.76 0.90
CA PHE A 119 -15.64 2.61 1.79
C PHE A 119 -15.43 3.99 1.14
N PRO A 120 -16.44 4.88 1.19
CA PRO A 120 -16.36 6.19 0.54
C PRO A 120 -15.20 7.05 1.00
N PHE A 121 -14.70 6.85 2.22
CA PHE A 121 -13.53 7.56 2.76
C PHE A 121 -12.22 7.21 2.03
N PHE A 122 -12.16 6.16 1.21
CA PHE A 122 -11.00 5.91 0.34
C PHE A 122 -10.91 6.84 -0.86
N ARG A 123 -11.98 7.59 -1.16
CA ARG A 123 -11.92 8.63 -2.20
C ARG A 123 -10.89 9.68 -1.82
N SER A 124 -10.18 10.15 -2.84
CA SER A 124 -9.31 11.30 -2.74
C SER A 124 -9.45 12.13 -4.01
N THR A 125 -9.33 13.43 -3.85
CA THR A 125 -9.25 14.39 -4.93
C THR A 125 -7.80 14.50 -5.44
N PRO A 126 -7.59 14.95 -6.68
CA PRO A 126 -6.25 15.26 -7.17
C PRO A 126 -5.52 16.29 -6.30
N MET A 127 -6.26 17.22 -5.66
CA MET A 127 -5.68 18.19 -4.74
C MET A 127 -5.12 17.53 -3.48
N GLU A 128 -5.90 16.68 -2.81
CA GLU A 128 -5.43 15.94 -1.62
C GLU A 128 -4.22 15.06 -1.93
N GLN A 129 -4.19 14.44 -3.11
CA GLN A 129 -3.06 13.63 -3.56
C GLN A 129 -1.80 14.48 -3.77
N ARG A 130 -1.91 15.64 -4.45
CA ARG A 130 -0.78 16.57 -4.62
C ARG A 130 -0.28 17.10 -3.29
N MET A 131 -1.19 17.56 -2.43
CA MET A 131 -0.81 18.06 -1.09
C MET A 131 -0.04 17.01 -0.27
N LEU A 132 -0.34 15.72 -0.46
CA LEU A 132 0.32 14.65 0.29
C LEU A 132 1.64 14.17 -0.33
N PHE A 133 1.75 14.10 -1.66
CA PHE A 133 2.83 13.39 -2.34
C PHE A 133 3.68 14.25 -3.28
N GLU A 134 3.20 15.42 -3.70
CA GLU A 134 3.96 16.30 -4.56
C GLU A 134 5.12 16.91 -3.80
N THR A 135 6.30 16.89 -4.42
CA THR A 135 7.45 17.59 -3.84
C THR A 135 7.25 19.08 -4.06
N PRO A 136 7.22 19.91 -2.99
CA PRO A 136 7.05 21.34 -3.14
C PRO A 136 8.14 21.95 -4.01
N GLY A 137 7.79 23.00 -4.76
CA GLY A 137 8.77 23.77 -5.53
C GLY A 137 9.83 24.42 -4.63
N ALA A 138 10.96 24.80 -5.22
CA ALA A 138 12.00 25.51 -4.48
C ALA A 138 11.44 26.84 -3.91
N GLY A 139 11.45 26.96 -2.58
CA GLY A 139 10.91 28.13 -1.86
C GLY A 139 9.42 28.05 -1.52
N GLU A 140 8.71 26.99 -1.94
CA GLU A 140 7.34 26.74 -1.52
C GLU A 140 7.30 25.99 -0.17
N LEU A 141 6.31 26.33 0.66
CA LEU A 141 6.06 25.59 1.89
C LEU A 141 5.29 24.30 1.58
N ALA A 142 5.72 23.20 2.20
CA ALA A 142 4.90 21.99 2.23
C ALA A 142 3.57 22.28 2.96
N PRO A 143 2.45 21.72 2.51
CA PRO A 143 1.17 21.89 3.19
C PRO A 143 1.26 21.30 4.61
N LEU A 144 0.78 22.06 5.59
CA LEU A 144 0.78 21.67 7.00
C LEU A 144 -0.34 20.67 7.33
N THR A 145 -1.37 20.59 6.48
CA THR A 145 -2.57 19.78 6.65
C THR A 145 -3.10 19.32 5.30
N ILE A 146 -3.83 18.21 5.26
CA ILE A 146 -4.52 17.64 4.09
C ILE A 146 -6.00 17.46 4.43
#